data_AF-A0A9W3F5D5-F1
#
_entry.id   AF-A0A9W3F5D5-F1
#
_cell.length_a   1.000
_cell.length_b   1.000
_cell.length_c   1.000
_cell.angle_alpha   90.00
_cell.angle_beta   90.00
_cell.angle_gamma   90.00
#
_symmetry.space_group_name_H-M   'P 1'
#
loop_
_entity.id
_entity.type
_entity.pdbx_description
1 polymer ?
#
loop_
_entity_poly.entity_id
_entity_poly.type
_entity_poly.pdbx_seq_one_letter_code
_entity_poly.pdbx_strand_id
1 'polypeptide(L)'
;MDDPKGDFSTLYQMASQSSASRYKLRVIKALKSSGVCESLTYGLPFILRPTSCWQLDWDELETNQQHFHALCHSLLKREWLLLAKGEPPSRGHSLREAASTFYVILPSCSATLLVRAVATRELLLPSPFPLLPEDLPADSLRTVESVLDDLELEPTYNPLQVWSHLYPHLSSTFAKPQGQLHPSWESRGLRKHPCKAGQLQINRVRARVAPLPMTPAPGRAPKMPAASKASSAVFFPPSTEEEEEMEEEECPSGP
;
A
#
# COMPACT_ATOMS: atom_id res chain seq x y z
N MET A 1 -11.12 44.69 -17.04
CA MET A 1 -9.84 44.17 -16.52
C MET A 1 -10.28 43.02 -15.61
N ASP A 2 -10.48 41.87 -16.23
CA ASP A 2 -11.11 40.71 -15.59
C ASP A 2 -10.07 39.92 -14.80
N ASP A 3 -10.35 39.75 -13.52
CA ASP A 3 -9.53 39.04 -12.54
C ASP A 3 -10.06 37.59 -12.45
N PRO A 4 -9.35 36.56 -12.95
CA PRO A 4 -9.81 35.21 -12.81
C PRO A 4 -9.41 34.71 -11.41
N LYS A 5 -10.30 34.95 -10.43
CA LYS A 5 -10.31 34.16 -9.19
C LYS A 5 -10.60 32.71 -9.58
N GLY A 6 -9.55 31.94 -9.82
CA GLY A 6 -9.62 30.50 -9.95
C GLY A 6 -10.15 29.93 -8.64
N ASP A 7 -11.34 29.34 -8.69
CA ASP A 7 -11.97 28.66 -7.56
C ASP A 7 -11.15 27.42 -7.18
N PHE A 8 -10.16 27.62 -6.30
CA PHE A 8 -9.36 26.56 -5.66
C PHE A 8 -10.24 25.53 -4.91
N SER A 9 -11.49 25.90 -4.59
CA SER A 9 -12.50 25.05 -3.96
C SER A 9 -12.85 23.81 -4.79
N THR A 10 -12.84 23.93 -6.12
CA THR A 10 -13.34 22.88 -7.03
C THR A 10 -12.38 21.69 -7.14
N LEU A 11 -11.09 21.87 -6.86
CA LEU A 11 -10.09 20.80 -6.92
C LEU A 11 -10.15 19.86 -5.71
N TYR A 12 -10.47 20.39 -4.52
CA TYR A 12 -10.69 19.55 -3.32
C TYR A 12 -11.98 18.71 -3.42
N GLN A 13 -12.92 19.14 -4.27
CA GLN A 13 -14.21 18.48 -4.43
C GLN A 13 -14.15 17.21 -5.29
N MET A 14 -13.13 17.05 -6.14
CA MET A 14 -12.98 15.84 -6.98
C MET A 14 -12.25 14.67 -6.29
N ALA A 15 -11.60 14.91 -5.15
CA ALA A 15 -11.02 13.83 -4.33
C ALA A 15 -12.02 13.18 -3.35
N SER A 16 -13.23 13.76 -3.22
CA SER A 16 -14.23 13.38 -2.21
C SER A 16 -15.38 12.52 -2.77
N GLN A 17 -15.17 11.85 -3.91
CA GLN A 17 -16.17 11.00 -4.57
C GLN A 17 -15.81 9.51 -4.52
N SER A 18 -15.29 9.05 -3.40
CA SER A 18 -15.38 7.63 -3.04
C SER A 18 -16.13 7.56 -1.73
N SER A 19 -17.18 6.75 -1.67
CA SER A 19 -17.86 6.37 -0.43
C SER A 19 -16.82 6.25 0.68
N ALA A 20 -16.91 7.11 1.70
CA ALA A 20 -15.99 7.10 2.84
C ALA A 20 -16.19 5.80 3.62
N SER A 21 -15.64 4.71 3.09
CA SER A 21 -15.63 3.40 3.72
C SER A 21 -14.80 3.57 4.98
N ARG A 22 -15.47 3.61 6.13
CA ARG A 22 -14.82 3.67 7.43
C ARG A 22 -14.02 2.39 7.59
N TYR A 23 -12.70 2.50 7.49
CA TYR A 23 -11.80 1.39 7.79
C TYR A 23 -11.62 1.32 9.30
N LYS A 24 -12.04 0.22 9.90
CA LYS A 24 -11.82 -0.03 11.31
C LYS A 24 -10.61 -0.93 11.47
N LEU A 25 -9.61 -0.43 12.18
CA LEU A 25 -8.42 -1.18 12.54
C LEU A 25 -8.57 -1.67 13.97
N ARG A 26 -8.37 -2.97 14.17
CA ARG A 26 -8.33 -3.56 15.51
C ARG A 26 -6.91 -3.98 15.81
N VAL A 27 -6.31 -3.37 16.84
CA VAL A 27 -5.01 -3.79 17.36
C VAL A 27 -5.15 -5.19 17.94
N ILE A 28 -4.26 -6.09 17.54
CA ILE A 28 -4.26 -7.49 17.98
C ILE A 28 -3.02 -7.85 18.78
N LYS A 29 -1.87 -7.22 18.51
CA LYS A 29 -0.61 -7.49 19.20
C LYS A 29 0.27 -6.23 19.23
N ALA A 30 1.11 -6.12 20.26
CA ALA A 30 2.28 -5.25 20.23
C ALA A 30 3.49 -6.06 19.73
N LEU A 31 4.37 -5.41 18.98
CA LEU A 31 5.59 -5.98 18.43
C LEU A 31 6.77 -5.10 18.84
N LYS A 32 7.96 -5.67 19.05
CA LYS A 32 9.19 -4.87 19.17
C LYS A 32 9.55 -4.28 17.80
N SER A 33 10.08 -3.06 17.76
CA SER A 33 10.55 -2.40 16.53
C SER A 33 11.55 -3.26 15.76
N SER A 34 12.51 -3.87 16.47
CA SER A 34 13.52 -4.77 15.90
C SER A 34 12.98 -6.10 15.38
N GLY A 35 11.76 -6.48 15.77
CA GLY A 35 11.14 -7.74 15.38
C GLY A 35 10.39 -7.70 14.03
N VAL A 36 10.30 -6.54 13.38
CA VAL A 36 9.58 -6.36 12.11
C VAL A 36 10.56 -6.08 10.99
N CYS A 37 10.61 -6.97 10.00
CA CYS A 37 11.38 -6.76 8.79
C CYS A 37 10.63 -5.83 7.82
N GLU A 38 11.25 -4.71 7.42
CA GLU A 38 10.65 -3.73 6.51
C GLU A 38 10.30 -4.32 5.14
N SER A 39 11.04 -5.34 4.68
CA SER A 39 10.78 -6.06 3.42
C SER A 39 9.44 -6.81 3.39
N LEU A 40 8.80 -7.01 4.55
CA LEU A 40 7.46 -7.60 4.65
C LEU A 40 6.35 -6.55 4.52
N THR A 41 6.69 -5.25 4.46
CA THR A 41 5.71 -4.19 4.25
C THR A 41 5.55 -3.89 2.77
N TYR A 42 4.33 -3.58 2.34
CA TYR A 42 4.04 -3.29 0.93
C TYR A 42 2.90 -2.28 0.77
N GLY A 43 2.76 -1.78 -0.46
CA GLY A 43 1.70 -0.84 -0.83
C GLY A 43 1.96 0.59 -0.34
N LEU A 44 0.92 1.42 -0.45
CA LEU A 44 0.99 2.82 -0.05
C LEU A 44 0.80 2.94 1.47
N PRO A 45 1.68 3.68 2.16
CA PRO A 45 1.52 3.94 3.59
C PRO A 45 0.41 4.97 3.84
N PHE A 46 -0.21 4.90 5.02
CA PHE A 46 -1.19 5.88 5.49
C PHE A 46 -0.69 6.57 6.75
N ILE A 47 -1.03 7.84 6.93
CA ILE A 47 -0.73 8.60 8.15
C ILE A 47 -2.02 8.72 8.96
N LEU A 48 -2.02 8.16 10.17
CA LEU A 48 -3.07 8.36 11.15
C LEU A 48 -2.76 9.59 12.00
N ARG A 49 -3.80 10.37 12.24
CA ARG A 49 -3.84 11.56 13.08
C ARG A 49 -5.08 11.48 13.97
N PRO A 50 -5.10 12.14 15.13
CA PRO A 50 -6.32 12.26 15.92
C PRO A 50 -7.40 12.92 15.06
N THR A 51 -8.65 12.49 15.23
CA THR A 51 -9.77 13.02 14.47
C THR A 51 -10.09 14.45 14.90
N SER A 52 -10.52 15.27 13.95
CA SER A 52 -11.10 16.60 14.20
C SER A 52 -12.55 16.63 13.72
N CYS A 53 -13.24 15.49 13.81
CA CYS A 53 -14.60 15.34 13.31
C CYS A 53 -15.58 16.12 14.17
N TRP A 54 -16.32 17.04 13.55
CA TRP A 54 -17.33 17.88 14.19
C TRP A 54 -18.51 17.12 14.80
N GLN A 55 -18.66 15.81 14.50
CA GLN A 55 -19.74 14.98 15.02
C GLN A 55 -19.51 14.53 16.47
N LEU A 56 -18.26 14.65 16.95
CA LEU A 56 -17.90 14.39 18.35
C LEU A 56 -18.01 15.68 19.15
N ASP A 57 -18.27 15.56 20.45
CA ASP A 57 -18.24 16.71 21.33
C ASP A 57 -16.80 17.17 21.60
N TRP A 58 -16.65 18.39 22.15
CA TRP A 58 -15.33 18.99 22.37
C TRP A 58 -14.51 18.22 23.39
N ASP A 59 -15.14 17.69 24.43
CA ASP A 59 -14.45 16.96 25.49
C ASP A 59 -13.93 15.60 24.98
N GLU A 60 -14.70 14.91 24.13
CA GLU A 60 -14.29 13.67 23.47
C GLU A 60 -13.16 13.93 22.46
N LEU A 61 -13.22 15.02 21.69
CA LEU A 61 -12.13 15.40 20.78
C LEU A 61 -10.82 15.65 21.51
N GLU A 62 -10.87 16.44 22.59
CA GLU A 62 -9.70 16.75 23.42
C GLU A 62 -9.14 15.49 24.09
N THR A 63 -10.01 14.68 24.70
CA THR A 63 -9.60 13.40 25.33
C THR A 63 -8.98 12.46 24.30
N ASN A 64 -9.57 12.33 23.11
CA ASN A 64 -9.03 11.51 22.03
C ASN A 64 -7.67 12.02 21.56
N GLN A 65 -7.48 13.34 21.44
CA GLN A 65 -6.19 13.93 21.09
C GLN A 65 -5.12 13.60 22.14
N GLN A 66 -5.44 13.79 23.43
CA GLN A 66 -4.53 13.47 24.53
C GLN A 66 -4.18 11.99 24.57
N HIS A 67 -5.17 11.09 24.41
CA HIS A 67 -4.95 9.65 24.36
C HIS A 67 -4.09 9.24 23.16
N PHE A 68 -4.33 9.83 21.98
CA PHE A 68 -3.53 9.56 20.79
C PHE A 68 -2.07 9.98 21.00
N HIS A 69 -1.81 11.16 21.57
CA HIS A 69 -0.46 11.62 21.88
C HIS A 69 0.22 10.73 22.94
N ALA A 70 -0.50 10.36 23.99
CA ALA A 70 -0.01 9.45 25.03
C ALA A 70 0.34 8.07 24.45
N LEU A 71 -0.46 7.56 23.51
CA LEU A 71 -0.19 6.33 22.77
C LEU A 71 1.11 6.45 21.97
N CYS A 72 1.26 7.50 21.14
CA CYS A 72 2.48 7.74 20.36
C CYS A 72 3.73 7.77 21.26
N HIS A 73 3.68 8.54 22.35
CA HIS A 73 4.78 8.65 23.30
C HIS A 73 5.11 7.31 23.96
N SER A 74 4.09 6.55 24.36
CA SER A 74 4.26 5.24 25.01
C SER A 74 4.90 4.22 24.08
N LEU A 75 4.49 4.20 22.81
CA LEU A 75 5.05 3.31 21.79
C LEU A 75 6.50 3.67 21.46
N LEU A 76 6.83 4.96 21.34
CA LEU A 76 8.22 5.42 21.12
C LEU A 76 9.11 5.03 22.30
N LYS A 77 8.69 5.33 23.53
CA LYS A 77 9.48 5.04 24.74
C LYS A 77 9.76 3.54 24.93
N ARG A 78 8.83 2.68 24.52
CA ARG A 78 8.96 1.23 24.63
C ARG A 78 9.57 0.56 23.39
N GLU A 79 9.84 1.34 22.33
CA GLU A 79 10.24 0.84 21.03
C GLU A 79 9.26 -0.22 20.48
N TRP A 80 7.96 0.03 20.65
CA TRP A 80 6.89 -0.88 20.25
C TRP A 80 6.16 -0.40 19.00
N LEU A 81 5.77 -1.37 18.18
CA LEU A 81 4.87 -1.22 17.04
C LEU A 81 3.56 -1.96 17.35
N LEU A 82 2.48 -1.62 16.65
CA LEU A 82 1.21 -2.32 16.81
C LEU A 82 0.86 -3.10 15.55
N LEU A 83 0.57 -4.39 15.70
CA LEU A 83 -0.05 -5.19 14.65
C LEU A 83 -1.56 -5.00 14.74
N ALA A 84 -2.16 -4.54 13.66
CA ALA A 84 -3.59 -4.31 13.53
C ALA A 84 -4.19 -5.14 12.40
N LYS A 85 -5.43 -5.57 12.60
CA LYS A 85 -6.26 -6.26 11.62
C LYS A 85 -7.30 -5.29 11.08
N GLY A 86 -7.42 -5.19 9.76
CA GLY A 86 -8.51 -4.48 9.10
C GLY A 86 -9.82 -5.25 9.23
N GLU A 87 -10.86 -4.60 9.74
CA GLU A 87 -12.20 -5.14 9.77
C GLU A 87 -12.92 -4.84 8.44
N PRO A 88 -13.61 -5.82 7.83
CA PRO A 88 -14.32 -5.61 6.58
C PRO A 88 -15.49 -4.63 6.80
N PRO A 89 -15.75 -3.70 5.87
CA PRO A 89 -16.72 -2.61 6.06
C PRO A 89 -18.20 -3.04 6.12
N SER A 90 -18.53 -4.33 6.01
CA SER A 90 -19.83 -4.89 6.40
C SER A 90 -19.75 -6.42 6.45
N ARG A 91 -20.35 -7.04 7.47
CA ARG A 91 -20.65 -8.49 7.45
C ARG A 91 -21.81 -8.72 6.48
N GLY A 92 -21.52 -8.84 5.19
CA GLY A 92 -22.45 -9.48 4.26
C GLY A 92 -22.67 -10.94 4.71
N HIS A 93 -23.87 -11.48 4.48
CA HIS A 93 -24.31 -12.83 4.89
C HIS A 93 -23.55 -14.00 4.19
N SER A 94 -22.26 -13.85 3.89
CA SER A 94 -21.45 -14.94 3.36
C SER A 94 -20.99 -15.85 4.50
N LEU A 95 -21.30 -17.15 4.40
CA LEU A 95 -20.85 -18.21 5.32
C LEU A 95 -19.31 -18.46 5.29
N ARG A 96 -18.55 -17.64 4.55
CA ARG A 96 -17.10 -17.79 4.34
C ARG A 96 -16.38 -16.71 5.13
N GLU A 97 -15.31 -17.07 5.83
CA GLU A 97 -14.46 -16.11 6.54
C GLU A 97 -13.98 -15.02 5.58
N ALA A 98 -14.20 -13.77 5.95
CA ALA A 98 -13.77 -12.63 5.17
C ALA A 98 -12.23 -12.54 5.19
N ALA A 99 -11.63 -12.38 4.01
CA ALA A 99 -10.22 -12.07 3.91
C ALA A 99 -9.93 -10.80 4.71
N SER A 100 -8.90 -10.85 5.54
CA SER A 100 -8.55 -9.77 6.45
C SER A 100 -7.18 -9.24 6.08
N THR A 101 -7.06 -7.92 6.01
CA THR A 101 -5.77 -7.26 5.80
C THR A 101 -5.11 -7.02 7.15
N PHE A 102 -3.78 -7.09 7.17
CA PHE A 102 -2.99 -6.83 8.36
C PHE A 102 -2.08 -5.63 8.12
N TYR A 103 -1.89 -4.85 9.18
CA TYR A 103 -1.12 -3.62 9.14
C TYR A 103 -0.19 -3.56 10.34
N VAL A 104 0.98 -2.97 10.15
CA VAL A 104 1.83 -2.51 11.24
C VAL A 104 1.67 -1.00 11.37
N ILE A 105 1.43 -0.56 12.60
CA ILE A 105 1.30 0.84 12.98
C ILE A 105 2.59 1.23 13.71
N LEU A 106 3.33 2.18 13.14
CA LEU A 106 4.60 2.67 13.63
C LEU A 106 4.43 4.08 14.19
N PRO A 107 4.91 4.38 15.40
CA PRO A 107 4.84 5.74 15.92
C PRO A 107 5.89 6.64 15.26
N SER A 108 5.57 7.93 15.11
CA SER A 108 6.49 8.96 14.62
C SER A 108 6.72 10.02 15.70
N CYS A 109 7.91 10.64 15.70
CA CYS A 109 8.26 11.73 16.59
C CYS A 109 7.39 13.00 16.40
N SER A 110 6.70 13.13 15.26
CA SER A 110 5.74 14.20 14.96
C SER A 110 4.33 13.99 15.54
N ALA A 111 4.18 13.14 16.56
CA ALA A 111 2.89 12.77 17.17
C ALA A 111 1.86 12.23 16.16
N THR A 112 2.32 11.50 15.16
CA THR A 112 1.50 10.79 14.17
C THR A 112 1.82 9.30 14.18
N LEU A 113 0.92 8.47 13.64
CA LEU A 113 1.19 7.05 13.45
C LEU A 113 1.22 6.72 11.95
N LEU A 114 2.24 6.00 11.50
CA LEU A 114 2.37 5.49 10.13
C LEU A 114 1.79 4.08 10.06
N VAL A 115 0.92 3.82 9.09
CA VAL A 115 0.30 2.51 8.88
C VAL A 115 0.80 1.93 7.57
N ARG A 116 1.36 0.72 7.62
CA ARG A 116 1.82 -0.02 6.44
C ARG A 116 1.13 -1.38 6.37
N ALA A 117 0.72 -1.82 5.19
CA ALA A 117 0.21 -3.17 5.00
C ALA A 117 1.37 -4.17 5.11
N VAL A 118 1.08 -5.35 5.68
CA VAL A 118 2.08 -6.41 5.91
C VAL A 118 1.71 -7.66 5.15
N ALA A 119 2.71 -8.26 4.50
CA ALA A 119 2.57 -9.50 3.76
C ALA A 119 2.17 -10.63 4.72
N THR A 120 1.03 -11.24 4.43
CA THR A 120 0.58 -12.46 5.10
C THR A 120 1.16 -13.69 4.40
N ARG A 121 1.01 -14.86 5.03
CA ARG A 121 1.58 -16.12 4.52
C ARG A 121 1.21 -16.40 3.06
N GLU A 122 -0.02 -16.10 2.67
CA GLU A 122 -0.54 -16.30 1.32
C GLU A 122 0.03 -15.33 0.26
N LEU A 123 0.67 -14.23 0.70
CA LEU A 123 1.35 -13.28 -0.17
C LEU A 123 2.86 -13.56 -0.28
N LEU A 124 3.39 -14.46 0.55
CA LEU A 124 4.80 -14.84 0.55
C LEU A 124 5.02 -16.06 -0.34
N LEU A 125 5.98 -15.93 -1.25
CA LEU A 125 6.51 -17.09 -1.97
C LEU A 125 7.41 -17.91 -1.03
N PRO A 126 7.50 -19.24 -1.20
CA PRO A 126 8.50 -20.03 -0.50
C PRO A 126 9.90 -19.59 -0.98
N SER A 127 10.58 -18.78 -0.18
CA SER A 127 11.97 -18.40 -0.40
C SER A 127 12.79 -18.71 0.84
N PRO A 128 14.01 -19.29 0.71
CA PRO A 128 14.96 -19.24 1.79
C PRO A 128 15.28 -17.76 2.03
N PHE A 129 15.08 -17.28 3.25
CA PHE A 129 15.58 -15.98 3.70
C PHE A 129 16.90 -16.23 4.41
N PRO A 130 18.02 -16.38 3.70
CA PRO A 130 19.31 -16.59 4.35
C PRO A 130 19.61 -15.37 5.21
N LEU A 131 20.08 -15.61 6.42
CA LEU A 131 20.66 -14.56 7.25
C LEU A 131 21.92 -14.03 6.54
N LEU A 132 22.20 -12.75 6.72
CA LEU A 132 23.46 -12.17 6.26
C LEU A 132 24.61 -12.93 6.95
N PRO A 133 25.64 -13.39 6.21
CA PRO A 133 26.79 -14.02 6.83
C PRO A 133 27.47 -13.05 7.81
N GLU A 134 27.86 -13.54 8.99
CA GLU A 134 28.52 -12.71 10.00
C GLU A 134 29.90 -12.20 9.50
N ASP A 135 30.60 -13.03 8.71
CA ASP A 135 31.92 -12.75 8.17
C ASP A 135 31.87 -12.56 6.65
N LEU A 136 31.86 -11.31 6.19
CA LEU A 136 32.05 -10.98 4.77
C LEU A 136 33.55 -10.84 4.44
N PRO A 137 33.99 -11.13 3.19
CA PRO A 137 35.37 -10.92 2.78
C PRO A 137 35.81 -9.46 2.96
N ALA A 138 36.90 -9.25 3.69
CA ALA A 138 37.40 -7.91 4.04
C ALA A 138 37.69 -7.03 2.80
N ASP A 139 38.17 -7.62 1.71
CA ASP A 139 38.46 -6.89 0.47
C ASP A 139 37.17 -6.34 -0.17
N SER A 140 36.08 -7.10 -0.11
CA SER A 140 34.77 -6.68 -0.61
C SER A 140 34.20 -5.56 0.25
N LEU A 141 34.30 -5.68 1.59
CA LEU A 141 33.86 -4.63 2.51
C LEU A 141 34.61 -3.32 2.25
N ARG A 142 35.95 -3.36 2.21
CA ARG A 142 36.78 -2.17 1.94
C ARG A 142 36.46 -1.51 0.61
N THR A 143 36.24 -2.30 -0.43
CA THR A 143 35.88 -1.78 -1.75
C THR A 143 34.56 -1.02 -1.68
N VAL A 144 33.53 -1.61 -1.07
CA VAL A 144 32.21 -0.97 -0.96
C VAL A 144 32.26 0.25 -0.04
N GLU A 145 32.90 0.16 1.12
CA GLU A 145 33.09 1.27 2.06
C GLU A 145 33.76 2.47 1.38
N SER A 146 34.83 2.25 0.61
CA SER A 146 35.50 3.34 -0.12
C SER A 146 34.58 4.05 -1.14
N VAL A 147 33.68 3.31 -1.80
CA VAL A 147 32.72 3.90 -2.75
C VAL A 147 31.62 4.65 -2.01
N LEU A 148 31.23 4.20 -0.81
CA LEU A 148 30.24 4.89 0.02
C LEU A 148 30.79 6.16 0.66
N ASP A 149 32.07 6.17 1.05
CA ASP A 149 32.75 7.34 1.64
C ASP A 149 32.85 8.52 0.64
N ASP A 150 32.88 8.22 -0.66
CA ASP A 150 32.87 9.23 -1.72
C ASP A 150 31.48 9.87 -1.93
N LEU A 151 30.41 9.33 -1.32
CA LEU A 151 29.06 9.88 -1.45
C LEU A 151 28.82 11.02 -0.46
N GLU A 152 28.14 12.07 -0.93
CA GLU A 152 27.70 13.16 -0.05
C GLU A 152 26.60 12.67 0.90
N LEU A 153 26.88 12.76 2.21
CA LEU A 153 25.95 12.35 3.25
C LEU A 153 25.09 13.53 3.72
N GLU A 154 23.82 13.53 3.35
CA GLU A 154 22.84 14.49 3.88
C GLU A 154 22.27 14.00 5.22
N PRO A 155 22.23 14.85 6.28
CA PRO A 155 21.74 14.44 7.60
C PRO A 155 20.22 14.30 7.66
N THR A 156 19.49 14.86 6.70
CA THR A 156 18.03 14.80 6.67
C THR A 156 17.55 14.87 5.23
N TYR A 157 16.76 13.88 4.85
CA TYR A 157 16.10 13.86 3.54
C TYR A 157 15.06 14.98 3.43
N ASN A 158 15.21 15.85 2.43
CA ASN A 158 14.21 16.88 2.10
C ASN A 158 13.53 16.55 0.76
N PRO A 159 12.24 16.17 0.76
CA PRO A 159 11.54 15.81 -0.48
C PRO A 159 11.42 16.96 -1.49
N LEU A 160 11.59 18.23 -1.07
CA LEU A 160 11.52 19.39 -1.96
C LEU A 160 12.78 19.56 -2.82
N GLN A 161 13.90 18.95 -2.41
CA GLN A 161 15.15 19.00 -3.17
C GLN A 161 15.20 17.94 -4.28
N VAL A 162 14.35 16.90 -4.20
CA VAL A 162 14.33 15.79 -5.16
C VAL A 162 13.33 16.05 -6.27
N TRP A 163 13.82 16.10 -7.50
CA TRP A 163 13.00 16.31 -8.69
C TRP A 163 12.67 14.97 -9.35
N SER A 164 11.42 14.54 -9.27
CA SER A 164 10.95 13.34 -9.97
C SER A 164 10.66 13.56 -11.47
N HIS A 165 10.69 14.81 -11.92
CA HIS A 165 10.25 15.24 -13.26
C HIS A 165 8.85 14.73 -13.66
N LEU A 166 8.02 14.35 -12.67
CA LEU A 166 6.68 13.79 -12.90
C LEU A 166 5.77 14.80 -13.61
N TYR A 167 5.80 16.07 -13.19
CA TYR A 167 4.97 17.11 -13.81
C TYR A 167 5.30 17.32 -15.29
N PRO A 168 6.57 17.54 -15.72
CA PRO A 168 6.93 17.54 -17.14
C PRO A 168 6.51 16.27 -17.92
N HIS A 169 6.62 15.10 -17.30
CA HIS A 169 6.23 13.84 -17.95
C HIS A 169 4.71 13.73 -18.14
N LEU A 170 3.93 14.04 -17.12
CA LEU A 170 2.47 14.05 -17.21
C LEU A 170 1.99 15.18 -18.13
N SER A 171 2.58 16.36 -18.06
CA SER A 171 2.20 17.48 -18.92
C SER A 171 2.49 17.17 -20.38
N SER A 172 3.64 16.57 -20.73
CA SER A 172 3.89 16.14 -22.12
C SER A 172 2.96 15.01 -22.59
N THR A 173 2.54 14.12 -21.70
CA THR A 173 1.65 12.99 -22.04
C THR A 173 0.17 13.42 -22.14
N PHE A 174 -0.27 14.36 -21.31
CA PHE A 174 -1.68 14.76 -21.19
C PHE A 174 -1.99 16.16 -21.75
N ALA A 175 -0.99 17.02 -21.96
CA ALA A 175 -1.18 18.21 -22.79
C ALA A 175 -1.32 17.73 -24.24
N LYS A 176 -2.57 17.71 -24.70
CA LYS A 176 -2.90 17.45 -26.10
C LYS A 176 -1.95 18.26 -27.00
N PRO A 177 -1.35 17.68 -28.05
CA PRO A 177 -0.73 18.48 -29.08
C PRO A 177 -1.85 19.25 -29.78
N GLN A 178 -2.14 20.47 -29.31
CA GLN A 178 -2.92 21.41 -30.07
C GLN A 178 -2.05 21.84 -31.26
N GLY A 179 -2.24 21.14 -32.37
CA GLY A 179 -2.03 21.69 -33.70
C GLY A 179 -0.59 22.01 -34.09
N GLN A 180 0.34 21.07 -33.98
CA GLN A 180 1.50 21.12 -34.87
C GLN A 180 1.10 20.48 -36.20
N LEU A 181 0.43 21.29 -37.03
CA LEU A 181 0.40 21.10 -38.46
C LEU A 181 1.86 21.06 -38.92
N HIS A 182 2.32 19.86 -39.26
CA HIS A 182 3.54 19.65 -40.01
C HIS A 182 3.41 20.47 -41.32
N PRO A 183 4.24 21.47 -41.62
CA PRO A 183 4.33 21.93 -43.00
C PRO A 183 5.01 20.79 -43.76
N SER A 184 4.18 20.02 -44.46
CA SER A 184 4.56 19.10 -45.52
C SER A 184 5.58 19.78 -46.44
N TRP A 185 6.86 19.47 -46.26
CA TRP A 185 7.82 19.60 -47.34
C TRP A 185 7.41 18.56 -48.41
N GLU A 186 7.61 18.92 -49.69
CA GLU A 186 7.19 18.19 -50.90
C GLU A 186 5.82 18.58 -51.48
N SER A 187 5.77 19.79 -52.04
CA SER A 187 4.96 20.08 -53.23
C SER A 187 5.88 20.32 -54.41
N ARG A 188 6.23 19.24 -55.14
CA ARG A 188 6.66 19.31 -56.55
C ARG A 188 6.15 18.07 -57.30
N GLY A 189 5.30 18.31 -58.30
CA GLY A 189 4.78 17.31 -59.24
C GLY A 189 3.25 17.35 -59.34
N LEU A 190 2.63 18.33 -60.00
CA LEU A 190 2.37 18.39 -61.44
C LEU A 190 1.31 17.37 -61.95
N ARG A 191 0.12 17.93 -62.26
CA ARG A 191 -0.87 17.58 -63.31
C ARG A 191 -2.11 16.69 -62.98
N LYS A 192 -3.25 17.39 -63.09
CA LYS A 192 -4.46 17.14 -63.91
C LYS A 192 -5.39 15.97 -63.55
N HIS A 193 -6.62 16.27 -63.12
CA HIS A 193 -7.89 16.22 -63.91
C HIS A 193 -9.11 16.40 -62.97
N PRO A 194 -10.19 17.10 -63.38
CA PRO A 194 -11.43 17.21 -62.61
C PRO A 194 -12.56 16.38 -63.25
N CYS A 195 -13.30 15.59 -62.47
CA CYS A 195 -14.64 15.14 -62.85
C CYS A 195 -15.55 15.14 -61.62
N LYS A 196 -16.74 15.71 -61.79
CA LYS A 196 -17.77 15.96 -60.78
C LYS A 196 -18.64 14.73 -60.50
N ALA A 197 -19.19 14.72 -59.28
CA ALA A 197 -20.51 14.27 -58.86
C ALA A 197 -20.86 12.77 -58.88
N GLY A 198 -21.29 12.28 -57.71
CA GLY A 198 -22.12 11.07 -57.63
C GLY A 198 -22.06 10.32 -56.31
N GLN A 199 -22.98 10.67 -55.41
CA GLN A 199 -23.76 9.71 -54.61
C GLN A 199 -23.14 9.11 -53.33
N LEU A 200 -23.68 9.58 -52.20
CA LEU A 200 -23.78 8.91 -50.91
C LEU A 200 -24.08 7.41 -51.06
N GLN A 201 -23.29 6.56 -50.40
CA GLN A 201 -23.80 5.38 -49.70
C GLN A 201 -23.02 5.15 -48.40
N ILE A 202 -23.76 5.25 -47.30
CA ILE A 202 -23.37 4.89 -45.95
C ILE A 202 -23.50 3.37 -45.85
N ASN A 203 -22.43 2.64 -45.57
CA ASN A 203 -22.54 1.24 -45.15
C ASN A 203 -21.59 0.94 -43.99
N ARG A 204 -22.22 0.64 -42.85
CA ARG A 204 -21.62 0.18 -41.59
C ARG A 204 -20.93 -1.16 -41.83
N VAL A 205 -19.65 -1.27 -41.46
CA VAL A 205 -18.98 -2.57 -41.29
C VAL A 205 -18.76 -2.81 -39.81
N ARG A 206 -19.56 -3.72 -39.26
CA ARG A 206 -19.45 -4.28 -37.92
C ARG A 206 -18.38 -5.38 -37.97
N ALA A 207 -17.28 -5.22 -37.23
CA ALA A 207 -16.26 -6.26 -37.10
C ALA A 207 -16.85 -7.49 -36.39
N ARG A 208 -16.73 -8.66 -37.03
CA ARG A 208 -17.14 -9.96 -36.49
C ARG A 208 -15.88 -10.64 -35.96
N VAL A 209 -15.72 -10.71 -34.64
CA VAL A 209 -14.66 -11.49 -33.99
C VAL A 209 -15.14 -12.94 -33.90
N ALA A 210 -14.32 -13.88 -34.36
CA ALA A 210 -14.58 -15.32 -34.26
C ALA A 210 -14.47 -15.77 -32.79
N PRO A 211 -15.42 -16.58 -32.25
CA PRO A 211 -15.28 -17.14 -30.92
C PRO A 211 -14.16 -18.20 -30.90
N LEU A 212 -13.28 -18.12 -29.91
CA LEU A 212 -12.31 -19.17 -29.63
C LEU A 212 -13.03 -20.44 -29.13
N PRO A 213 -12.59 -21.65 -29.54
CA PRO A 213 -13.20 -22.90 -29.12
C PRO A 213 -12.91 -23.17 -27.64
N MET A 214 -13.96 -23.19 -26.83
CA MET A 214 -13.92 -23.64 -25.44
C MET A 214 -13.95 -25.16 -25.42
N THR A 215 -12.91 -25.78 -24.87
CA THR A 215 -12.89 -27.21 -24.57
C THR A 215 -13.87 -27.53 -23.43
N PRO A 216 -14.74 -28.56 -23.58
CA PRO A 216 -15.62 -28.96 -22.50
C PRO A 216 -14.85 -29.73 -21.41
N ALA A 217 -15.09 -29.35 -20.16
CA ALA A 217 -14.60 -30.05 -18.97
C ALA A 217 -15.19 -31.47 -18.88
N PRO A 218 -14.44 -32.48 -18.40
CA PRO A 218 -14.94 -33.84 -18.30
C PRO A 218 -16.09 -33.93 -17.29
N GLY A 219 -17.18 -34.53 -17.76
CA GLY A 219 -18.43 -34.71 -17.05
C GLY A 219 -18.29 -35.57 -15.78
N ARG A 220 -19.08 -35.15 -14.81
CA ARG A 220 -19.40 -35.80 -13.54
C ARG A 220 -20.03 -37.19 -13.78
N ALA A 221 -19.35 -38.25 -13.36
CA ALA A 221 -19.95 -39.59 -13.24
C ALA A 221 -20.68 -39.77 -11.89
N PRO A 222 -21.67 -40.67 -11.79
CA PRO A 222 -22.60 -40.75 -10.67
C PRO A 222 -22.06 -41.57 -9.47
N LYS A 223 -22.59 -41.21 -8.29
CA LYS A 223 -22.47 -41.85 -6.95
C LYS A 223 -22.55 -43.39 -6.96
N MET A 224 -21.71 -44.02 -6.13
CA MET A 224 -22.09 -45.09 -5.18
C MET A 224 -21.13 -45.11 -3.95
N PRO A 225 -21.53 -45.71 -2.80
CA PRO A 225 -21.02 -45.34 -1.47
C PRO A 225 -20.10 -46.37 -0.80
N ALA A 226 -19.53 -45.92 0.33
CA ALA A 226 -19.07 -46.64 1.52
C ALA A 226 -17.71 -47.37 1.49
N ALA A 227 -16.75 -46.85 2.27
CA ALA A 227 -15.92 -47.64 3.17
C ALA A 227 -15.34 -46.74 4.29
N SER A 228 -15.31 -47.33 5.47
CA SER A 228 -15.09 -46.77 6.81
C SER A 228 -13.64 -46.74 7.29
N LYS A 229 -13.37 -45.91 8.32
CA LYS A 229 -12.19 -45.87 9.23
C LYS A 229 -10.89 -45.36 8.58
N ALA A 230 -10.02 -44.59 9.22
CA ALA A 230 -9.76 -44.36 10.64
C ALA A 230 -9.29 -42.91 10.88
N SER A 231 -9.71 -42.33 12.01
CA SER A 231 -9.19 -41.08 12.56
C SER A 231 -8.01 -41.41 13.47
N SER A 232 -6.84 -40.83 13.19
CA SER A 232 -5.68 -40.83 14.09
C SER A 232 -5.59 -39.44 14.72
N ALA A 233 -6.15 -39.31 15.91
CA ALA A 233 -5.91 -38.20 16.82
C ALA A 233 -4.52 -38.38 17.45
N VAL A 234 -3.65 -37.38 17.31
CA VAL A 234 -2.50 -37.21 18.21
C VAL A 234 -2.73 -35.90 18.95
N PHE A 235 -3.30 -36.05 20.13
CA PHE A 235 -3.29 -35.06 21.20
C PHE A 235 -1.89 -35.03 21.80
N PHE A 236 -1.29 -33.85 21.90
CA PHE A 236 -0.22 -33.60 22.88
C PHE A 236 -0.82 -32.76 24.01
N PRO A 237 -0.60 -33.14 25.29
CA PRO A 237 -1.06 -32.33 26.43
C PRO A 237 -0.15 -31.11 26.65
N PRO A 238 -0.66 -30.02 27.25
CA PRO A 238 0.13 -28.85 27.60
C PRO A 238 1.00 -29.11 28.84
N SER A 239 2.22 -28.59 28.82
CA SER A 239 3.14 -28.54 29.96
C SER A 239 2.65 -27.55 31.01
N THR A 240 2.71 -28.00 32.26
CA THR A 240 2.39 -27.29 33.50
C THR A 240 3.33 -26.11 33.79
N GLU A 241 2.75 -25.18 34.53
CA GLU A 241 3.25 -23.94 35.12
C GLU A 241 4.34 -24.18 36.19
N GLU A 242 5.15 -23.14 36.47
CA GLU A 242 5.72 -22.71 37.76
C GLU A 242 6.64 -21.50 37.45
N GLU A 243 6.20 -20.26 37.72
CA GLU A 243 6.40 -19.45 38.95
C GLU A 243 7.84 -18.88 39.07
N GLU A 244 8.03 -17.59 38.79
CA GLU A 244 8.14 -16.46 39.75
C GLU A 244 9.57 -16.23 40.23
N GLU A 245 10.12 -15.03 39.99
CA GLU A 245 10.65 -14.16 41.05
C GLU A 245 11.00 -12.77 40.49
N MET A 246 10.53 -11.76 41.21
CA MET A 246 10.83 -10.34 41.04
C MET A 246 12.09 -10.01 41.84
N GLU A 247 13.03 -9.25 41.28
CA GLU A 247 13.90 -8.39 42.09
C GLU A 247 14.00 -7.00 41.44
N GLU A 248 13.68 -6.01 42.25
CA GLU A 248 13.84 -4.57 42.03
C GLU A 248 15.31 -4.20 42.28
N GLU A 249 15.95 -3.43 41.39
CA GLU A 249 17.14 -2.64 41.75
C GLU A 249 17.04 -1.22 41.18
N GLU A 250 16.58 -0.33 42.05
CA GLU A 250 17.21 0.89 42.53
C GLU A 250 18.15 1.70 41.58
N CYS A 251 17.71 2.94 41.29
CA CYS A 251 18.53 4.01 40.72
C CYS A 251 19.55 4.56 41.73
N PRO A 252 20.80 4.87 41.33
CA PRO A 252 21.63 5.80 42.08
C PRO A 252 21.48 7.24 41.55
N SER A 253 21.39 8.17 42.51
CA SER A 253 21.31 9.61 42.36
C SER A 253 22.69 10.26 42.33
N GLY A 254 22.89 11.22 41.40
CA GLY A 254 23.82 12.37 41.52
C GLY A 254 25.32 12.12 41.29
N PRO A 255 26.14 13.19 41.18
CA PRO A 255 25.86 14.63 41.34
C PRO A 255 25.73 15.44 40.04
#